data_AF-A0A316DRG4-F1
#
_entry.id   AF-A0A316DRG4-F1
#
_cell.length_a   1.000
_cell.length_b   1.000
_cell.length_c   1.000
_cell.angle_alpha   90.00
_cell.angle_beta   90.00
_cell.angle_gamma   90.00
#
_symmetry.space_group_name_H-M   'P 1'
#
loop_
_entity.id
_entity.type
_entity.pdbx_description
1 polymer ?
#
loop_
_entity_poly.entity_id
_entity_poly.type
_entity_poly.pdbx_seq_one_letter_code
_entity_poly.pdbx_strand_id
1 'polypeptide(L)'
;MLTILQDRRMLFLLLANILSSIGSGITMLGVPWLLVNRAGGEAVFGYMTLGTTMILFLVSPYIGVIVDRFSRKQVLLFSEVVGGSIVFCMALWGALAGQYETWQLITTYFGGSLYYSLHFTTQFAFTQEIFNREQYQMLNGIMEVQNQTASMIAGALASVLLDRIELSTILMFDAATYAVGFLLFLGIPYKRAQRPAGLAPISVWRNISEGYRYLREKPLLTLFLTCSFMTFLVLMVGNYLFPIYVTQELQAGADVLGLADMCYAIGAILAGLSIPVLVHRLGAFRSIVLTFSSYTVAIGLIGFFPLTWLYMALKLLLGWGNAGTRVARNTVMMELVPNALMGRVNSFFNAFGMGTRVLLLAIFTRTIATTGPALSLVICCGILGVCFAGVLAGRKLFGGKEKTSTA
;
A
#
# COMPACT_ATOMS: atom_id res chain seq x y z
N MET A 1 -25.04 6.68 4.92
CA MET A 1 -24.25 6.32 3.72
C MET A 1 -24.72 7.07 2.49
N LEU A 2 -25.98 6.93 2.07
CA LEU A 2 -26.54 7.61 0.87
C LEU A 2 -26.38 9.14 0.89
N THR A 3 -26.60 9.81 2.02
CA THR A 3 -26.49 11.27 2.14
C THR A 3 -25.08 11.82 1.90
N ILE A 4 -24.03 11.06 2.24
CA ILE A 4 -22.63 11.47 1.97
C ILE A 4 -22.26 11.21 0.50
N LEU A 5 -22.77 10.13 -0.09
CA LEU A 5 -22.55 9.85 -1.51
C LEU A 5 -23.25 10.87 -2.42
N GLN A 6 -24.28 11.55 -1.92
CA GLN A 6 -24.96 12.66 -2.61
C GLN A 6 -24.24 14.01 -2.43
N ASP A 7 -23.25 14.11 -1.53
CA ASP A 7 -22.46 15.34 -1.37
C ASP A 7 -21.55 15.52 -2.59
N ARG A 8 -21.72 16.64 -3.31
CA ARG A 8 -20.91 16.97 -4.49
C ARG A 8 -19.41 16.93 -4.19
N ARG A 9 -18.98 17.35 -2.99
CA ARG A 9 -17.56 17.31 -2.62
C ARG A 9 -17.04 15.88 -2.58
N MET A 10 -17.84 14.96 -2.03
CA MET A 10 -17.50 13.54 -1.98
C MET A 10 -17.48 12.94 -3.38
N LEU A 11 -18.49 13.22 -4.21
CA LEU A 11 -18.56 12.68 -5.57
C LEU A 11 -17.35 13.08 -6.42
N PHE A 12 -17.02 14.38 -6.43
CA PHE A 12 -15.85 14.87 -7.19
C PHE A 12 -14.55 14.31 -6.63
N LEU A 13 -14.41 14.22 -5.29
CA LEU A 13 -13.27 13.59 -4.65
C LEU A 13 -13.13 12.12 -5.08
N LEU A 14 -14.21 11.35 -5.05
CA LEU A 14 -14.19 9.93 -5.41
C LEU A 14 -13.86 9.72 -6.89
N LEU A 15 -14.50 10.48 -7.78
CA LEU A 15 -14.25 10.37 -9.22
C LEU A 15 -12.82 10.75 -9.58
N ALA A 16 -12.29 11.85 -9.02
CA ALA A 16 -10.91 12.25 -9.23
C ALA A 16 -9.94 11.14 -8.80
N ASN A 17 -10.13 10.62 -7.58
CA ASN A 17 -9.25 9.59 -7.05
C ASN A 17 -9.34 8.26 -7.80
N ILE A 18 -10.53 7.82 -8.20
CA ILE A 18 -10.70 6.58 -8.97
C ILE A 18 -9.97 6.71 -10.30
N LEU A 19 -10.19 7.79 -11.05
CA LEU A 19 -9.62 7.96 -12.38
C LEU A 19 -8.09 8.03 -12.32
N SER A 20 -7.54 8.93 -11.49
CA SER A 20 -6.09 9.06 -11.34
C SER A 20 -5.47 7.76 -10.83
N SER A 21 -6.11 7.08 -9.86
CA SER A 21 -5.59 5.80 -9.33
C SER A 21 -5.62 4.65 -10.32
N ILE A 22 -6.58 4.61 -11.26
CA ILE A 22 -6.63 3.60 -12.31
C ILE A 22 -5.47 3.81 -13.28
N GLY A 23 -5.32 5.03 -13.83
CA GLY A 23 -4.22 5.37 -14.75
C GLY A 23 -2.86 5.07 -14.13
N SER A 24 -2.62 5.64 -12.94
CA SER A 24 -1.33 5.49 -12.28
C SER A 24 -1.11 4.06 -11.79
N GLY A 25 -2.19 3.33 -11.45
CA GLY A 25 -2.14 1.91 -11.11
C GLY A 25 -1.65 1.06 -12.27
N ILE A 26 -2.15 1.28 -13.50
CA ILE A 26 -1.69 0.57 -14.69
C ILE A 26 -0.23 0.90 -14.97
N THR A 27 0.16 2.18 -14.90
CA THR A 27 1.57 2.61 -15.06
C THR A 27 2.49 1.95 -14.03
N MET A 28 2.06 1.89 -12.77
CA MET A 28 2.84 1.29 -11.68
C MET A 28 2.95 -0.23 -11.75
N LEU A 29 2.09 -0.91 -12.51
CA LEU A 29 2.24 -2.33 -12.85
C LEU A 29 3.09 -2.53 -14.11
N GLY A 30 2.86 -1.69 -15.13
CA GLY A 30 3.52 -1.80 -16.43
C GLY A 30 5.00 -1.47 -16.42
N VAL A 31 5.42 -0.46 -15.66
CA VAL A 31 6.83 -0.05 -15.61
C VAL A 31 7.72 -1.15 -15.00
N PRO A 32 7.38 -1.72 -13.82
CA PRO A 32 8.08 -2.90 -13.30
C PRO A 32 8.08 -4.09 -14.26
N TRP A 33 6.91 -4.38 -14.86
CA TRP A 33 6.77 -5.47 -15.82
C TRP A 33 7.75 -5.33 -16.99
N LEU A 34 7.77 -4.17 -17.64
CA LEU A 34 8.65 -3.92 -18.78
C LEU A 34 10.13 -3.92 -18.36
N LEU A 35 10.44 -3.43 -17.16
CA LEU A 35 11.82 -3.39 -16.67
C LEU A 35 12.35 -4.80 -16.40
N VAL A 36 11.57 -5.66 -15.74
CA VAL A 36 11.96 -7.04 -15.40
C VAL A 36 12.11 -7.92 -16.64
N ASN A 37 11.38 -7.63 -17.72
CA ASN A 37 11.53 -8.34 -19.00
C ASN A 37 12.80 -7.94 -19.79
N ARG A 38 13.61 -7.01 -19.28
CA ARG A 38 14.94 -6.70 -19.85
C ARG A 38 16.01 -7.59 -19.24
N ALA A 39 17.10 -7.81 -19.98
CA ALA A 39 18.26 -8.51 -19.44
C ALA A 39 18.82 -7.80 -18.18
N GLY A 40 18.91 -8.52 -17.06
CA GLY A 40 19.32 -7.97 -15.76
C GLY A 40 18.30 -7.01 -15.13
N GLY A 41 17.08 -6.96 -15.67
CA GLY A 41 16.01 -6.05 -15.28
C GLY A 41 15.54 -6.23 -13.85
N GLU A 42 15.59 -7.45 -13.33
CA GLU A 42 15.27 -7.79 -11.94
C GLU A 42 16.16 -7.04 -10.94
N ALA A 43 17.46 -6.97 -11.19
CA ALA A 43 18.40 -6.26 -10.33
C ALA A 43 18.15 -4.74 -10.40
N VAL A 44 17.95 -4.21 -11.61
CA VAL A 44 17.63 -2.78 -11.79
C VAL A 44 16.33 -2.42 -11.08
N PHE A 45 15.29 -3.25 -11.21
CA PHE A 45 14.02 -3.06 -10.52
C PHE A 45 14.19 -3.07 -9.00
N GLY A 46 15.05 -3.95 -8.48
CA GLY A 46 15.36 -4.04 -7.04
C GLY A 46 16.07 -2.80 -6.52
N TYR A 47 17.13 -2.35 -7.19
CA TYR A 47 17.83 -1.13 -6.82
C TYR A 47 16.96 0.12 -6.96
N MET A 48 16.14 0.20 -8.02
CA MET A 48 15.17 1.27 -8.21
C MET A 48 14.15 1.32 -7.07
N THR A 49 13.57 0.17 -6.69
CA THR A 49 12.59 0.06 -5.61
C THR A 49 13.22 0.40 -4.26
N LEU A 50 14.45 -0.06 -4.01
CA LEU A 50 15.23 0.25 -2.82
C LEU A 50 15.52 1.75 -2.73
N GLY A 51 16.07 2.36 -3.79
CA GLY A 51 16.39 3.78 -3.85
C GLY A 51 15.15 4.65 -3.67
N THR A 52 14.05 4.31 -4.36
CA THR A 52 12.76 5.01 -4.23
C THR A 52 12.23 4.93 -2.80
N THR A 53 12.29 3.74 -2.19
CA THR A 53 11.85 3.54 -0.80
C THR A 53 12.67 4.42 0.15
N MET A 54 14.01 4.41 0.03
CA MET A 54 14.93 5.23 0.85
C MET A 54 14.65 6.72 0.70
N ILE A 55 14.53 7.21 -0.53
CA ILE A 55 14.26 8.63 -0.78
C ILE A 55 12.90 9.04 -0.21
N LEU A 56 11.84 8.27 -0.46
CA LEU A 56 10.50 8.62 0.01
C LEU A 56 10.42 8.68 1.54
N PHE A 57 11.19 7.87 2.26
CA PHE A 57 11.24 7.98 3.71
C PHE A 57 11.92 9.24 4.20
N LEU A 58 13.04 9.62 3.58
CA LEU A 58 13.72 10.87 3.90
C LEU A 58 12.83 12.08 3.58
N VAL A 59 12.05 11.99 2.49
CA VAL A 59 11.15 13.05 2.03
C VAL A 59 9.81 13.06 2.80
N SER A 60 9.37 11.94 3.37
CA SER A 60 8.04 11.82 4.01
C SER A 60 7.73 12.85 5.12
N PRO A 61 8.68 13.25 6.01
CA PRO A 61 8.42 14.31 6.99
C PRO A 61 8.14 15.66 6.32
N TYR A 62 8.84 15.94 5.22
CA TYR A 62 8.70 17.18 4.46
C TYR A 62 7.37 17.24 3.72
N ILE A 63 6.88 16.10 3.22
CA ILE A 63 5.52 16.00 2.65
C ILE A 63 4.47 16.44 3.69
N GLY A 64 4.57 15.95 4.94
CA GLY A 64 3.69 16.38 6.02
C GLY A 64 3.73 17.90 6.26
N VAL A 65 4.95 18.47 6.29
CA VAL A 65 5.14 19.93 6.44
C VAL A 65 4.52 20.71 5.26
N ILE A 66 4.64 20.22 4.03
CA ILE A 66 4.04 20.84 2.84
C ILE A 66 2.51 20.83 2.96
N VAL A 67 1.93 19.67 3.27
CA VAL A 67 0.47 19.49 3.46
C VAL A 67 -0.06 20.39 4.58
N ASP A 68 0.76 20.66 5.59
CA ASP A 68 0.39 21.51 6.71
C ASP A 68 0.55 23.01 6.46
N ARG A 69 1.53 23.42 5.65
CA ARG A 69 1.81 24.84 5.36
C ARG A 69 0.95 25.40 4.24
N PHE A 70 0.75 24.62 3.18
CA PHE A 70 0.04 25.06 1.99
C PHE A 70 -1.45 24.69 2.03
N SER A 71 -2.24 25.24 1.11
CA SER A 71 -3.63 24.79 0.97
C SER A 71 -3.64 23.34 0.49
N ARG A 72 -4.36 22.47 1.19
CA ARG A 72 -4.47 21.04 0.82
C ARG A 72 -5.06 20.85 -0.58
N LYS A 73 -6.01 21.70 -0.99
CA LYS A 73 -6.51 21.73 -2.37
C LYS A 73 -5.42 22.08 -3.38
N GLN A 74 -4.61 23.10 -3.10
CA GLN A 74 -3.51 23.49 -4.00
C GLN A 74 -2.45 22.40 -4.09
N VAL A 75 -2.15 21.70 -3.00
CA VAL A 75 -1.20 20.58 -3.00
C VAL A 75 -1.74 19.41 -3.83
N LEU A 76 -3.03 19.08 -3.75
CA LEU A 76 -3.65 18.06 -4.63
C LEU A 76 -3.59 18.47 -6.11
N LEU A 77 -3.93 19.71 -6.44
CA LEU A 77 -3.84 20.20 -7.81
C LEU A 77 -2.40 20.17 -8.33
N PHE A 78 -1.44 20.54 -7.49
CA PHE A 78 -0.02 20.48 -7.82
C PHE A 78 0.44 19.03 -8.05
N SER A 79 -0.01 18.06 -7.24
CA SER A 79 0.35 16.66 -7.44
C SER A 79 -0.19 16.10 -8.75
N GLU A 80 -1.42 16.46 -9.15
CA GLU A 80 -1.98 16.07 -10.45
C GLU A 80 -1.16 16.66 -11.62
N VAL A 81 -0.79 17.95 -11.53
CA VAL A 81 0.01 18.60 -12.59
C VAL A 81 1.38 17.99 -12.71
N VAL A 82 2.09 17.77 -11.58
CA VAL A 82 3.44 17.20 -11.60
C VAL A 82 3.42 15.75 -12.08
N GLY A 83 2.52 14.92 -11.53
CA GLY A 83 2.37 13.52 -11.93
C GLY A 83 2.00 13.39 -13.40
N GLY A 84 0.96 14.12 -13.83
CA GLY A 84 0.50 14.16 -15.21
C GLY A 84 1.57 14.67 -16.18
N SER A 85 2.33 15.70 -15.81
CA SER A 85 3.41 16.23 -16.67
C SER A 85 4.55 15.23 -16.84
N ILE A 86 4.97 14.53 -15.78
CA ILE A 86 6.03 13.51 -15.86
C ILE A 86 5.59 12.41 -16.83
N VAL A 87 4.39 11.88 -16.62
CA VAL A 87 3.86 10.79 -17.44
C VAL A 87 3.58 11.23 -18.88
N PHE A 88 3.06 12.44 -19.08
CA PHE A 88 2.83 13.01 -20.41
C PHE A 88 4.13 13.21 -21.20
N CYS A 89 5.17 13.76 -20.58
CA CYS A 89 6.48 13.91 -21.22
C CYS A 89 7.06 12.55 -21.64
N MET A 90 6.90 11.52 -20.80
CA MET A 90 7.35 10.16 -21.14
C MET A 90 6.49 9.54 -22.24
N ALA A 91 5.17 9.77 -22.23
CA ALA A 91 4.27 9.34 -23.29
C ALA A 91 4.64 9.94 -24.66
N LEU A 92 4.88 11.26 -24.70
CA LEU A 92 5.32 11.96 -25.91
C LEU A 92 6.67 11.44 -26.40
N TRP A 93 7.62 11.22 -25.49
CA TRP A 93 8.90 10.63 -25.85
C TRP A 93 8.71 9.27 -26.52
N GLY A 94 7.93 8.37 -25.90
CA GLY A 94 7.68 7.04 -26.45
C GLY A 94 6.95 7.09 -27.80
N ALA A 95 6.02 8.02 -27.99
CA ALA A 95 5.30 8.19 -29.26
C ALA A 95 6.21 8.68 -30.40
N LEU A 96 7.26 9.46 -30.09
CA LEU A 96 8.18 10.00 -31.09
C LEU A 96 9.40 9.08 -31.34
N ALA A 97 9.97 8.50 -30.30
CA ALA A 97 11.20 7.72 -30.35
C ALA A 97 10.98 6.19 -30.38
N GLY A 98 9.78 5.71 -30.02
CA GLY A 98 9.38 4.30 -30.06
C GLY A 98 10.01 3.39 -28.99
N GLN A 99 11.04 3.84 -28.27
CA GLN A 99 11.74 3.03 -27.26
C GLN A 99 12.00 3.82 -25.97
N TYR A 100 11.97 3.09 -24.85
CA TYR A 100 12.25 3.65 -23.52
C TYR A 100 13.61 3.20 -23.00
N GLU A 101 14.43 4.14 -22.60
CA GLU A 101 15.66 3.89 -21.86
C GLU A 101 15.35 3.51 -20.40
N THR A 102 16.29 2.81 -19.76
CA THR A 102 16.10 2.35 -18.37
C THR A 102 15.88 3.50 -17.38
N TRP A 103 16.57 4.64 -17.58
CA TRP A 103 16.41 5.82 -16.72
C TRP A 103 15.01 6.46 -16.84
N GLN A 104 14.34 6.31 -17.99
CA GLN A 104 12.99 6.83 -18.21
C GLN A 104 11.98 6.02 -17.42
N LEU A 105 12.10 4.69 -17.45
CA LEU A 105 11.29 3.79 -16.62
C LEU A 105 11.49 4.08 -15.12
N ILE A 106 12.75 4.27 -14.69
CA ILE A 106 13.07 4.65 -13.31
C ILE A 106 12.42 5.98 -12.93
N THR A 107 12.50 6.98 -13.81
CA THR A 107 11.93 8.31 -13.58
C THR A 107 10.40 8.26 -13.47
N THR A 108 9.74 7.51 -14.36
CA THR A 108 8.28 7.31 -14.32
C THR A 108 7.84 6.61 -13.03
N TYR A 109 8.51 5.52 -12.64
CA TYR A 109 8.19 4.80 -11.40
C TYR A 109 8.41 5.66 -10.16
N PHE A 110 9.55 6.37 -10.10
CA PHE A 110 9.87 7.26 -8.99
C PHE A 110 8.87 8.42 -8.91
N GLY A 111 8.55 9.04 -10.05
CA GLY A 111 7.56 10.12 -10.15
C GLY A 111 6.17 9.67 -9.68
N GLY A 112 5.70 8.51 -10.14
CA GLY A 112 4.45 7.90 -9.68
C GLY A 112 4.46 7.59 -8.17
N SER A 113 5.56 7.06 -7.66
CA SER A 113 5.69 6.75 -6.22
C SER A 113 5.70 8.03 -5.35
N LEU A 114 6.35 9.09 -5.82
CA LEU A 114 6.35 10.40 -5.17
C LEU A 114 4.96 11.05 -5.22
N TYR A 115 4.28 10.97 -6.37
CA TYR A 115 2.90 11.39 -6.54
C TYR A 115 2.00 10.69 -5.50
N TYR A 116 2.04 9.35 -5.41
CA TYR A 116 1.22 8.60 -4.46
C TYR A 116 1.47 9.02 -3.01
N SER A 117 2.75 9.24 -2.64
CA SER A 117 3.11 9.66 -1.29
C SER A 117 2.54 11.03 -0.92
N LEU A 118 2.67 12.01 -1.83
CA LEU A 118 2.13 13.36 -1.64
C LEU A 118 0.60 13.36 -1.69
N HIS A 119 0.02 12.70 -2.69
CA HIS A 119 -1.41 12.68 -2.97
C HIS A 119 -2.21 12.08 -1.83
N PHE A 120 -1.92 10.85 -1.40
CA PHE A 120 -2.70 10.18 -0.35
C PHE A 120 -2.61 10.91 0.99
N THR A 121 -1.42 11.42 1.34
CA THR A 121 -1.23 12.20 2.57
C THR A 121 -2.07 13.48 2.53
N THR A 122 -2.07 14.17 1.40
CA THR A 122 -2.85 15.40 1.20
C THR A 122 -4.34 15.13 1.17
N GLN A 123 -4.78 14.09 0.47
CA GLN A 123 -6.16 13.67 0.30
C GLN A 123 -6.78 13.27 1.64
N PHE A 124 -6.07 12.52 2.47
CA PHE A 124 -6.54 12.16 3.81
C PHE A 124 -6.77 13.42 4.65
N ALA A 125 -5.77 14.31 4.66
CA ALA A 125 -5.85 15.56 5.40
C ALA A 125 -6.95 16.49 4.84
N PHE A 126 -7.12 16.54 3.53
CA PHE A 126 -8.14 17.33 2.82
C PHE A 126 -9.54 16.84 3.17
N THR A 127 -9.76 15.52 3.15
CA THR A 127 -11.03 14.88 3.55
C THR A 127 -11.41 15.26 4.98
N GLN A 128 -10.45 15.24 5.92
CA GLN A 128 -10.67 15.70 7.29
C GLN A 128 -10.95 17.21 7.41
N GLU A 129 -10.58 18.03 6.42
CA GLU A 129 -10.85 19.47 6.44
C GLU A 129 -12.27 19.81 6.01
N ILE A 130 -12.80 19.06 5.05
CA ILE A 130 -14.07 19.37 4.38
C ILE A 130 -15.27 18.62 4.98
N PHE A 131 -15.04 17.58 5.78
CA PHE A 131 -16.08 16.77 6.42
C PHE A 131 -15.99 16.83 7.96
N ASN A 132 -17.10 16.48 8.62
CA ASN A 132 -17.19 16.51 10.08
C ASN A 132 -16.62 15.22 10.70
N ARG A 133 -16.16 15.31 11.95
CA ARG A 133 -15.51 14.18 12.66
C ARG A 133 -16.40 12.95 12.78
N GLU A 134 -17.71 13.13 12.92
CA GLU A 134 -18.71 12.05 13.05
C GLU A 134 -18.76 11.19 11.77
N GLN A 135 -18.30 11.73 10.64
CA GLN A 135 -18.31 11.07 9.33
C GLN A 135 -17.03 10.29 9.04
N TYR A 136 -15.95 10.47 9.83
CA TYR A 136 -14.61 9.96 9.50
C TYR A 136 -14.55 8.45 9.34
N GLN A 137 -15.26 7.69 10.19
CA GLN A 137 -15.27 6.22 10.08
C GLN A 137 -15.89 5.77 8.76
N MET A 138 -17.02 6.38 8.38
CA MET A 138 -17.69 6.06 7.12
C MET A 138 -16.86 6.51 5.91
N LEU A 139 -16.26 7.70 5.98
CA LEU A 139 -15.38 8.19 4.91
C LEU A 139 -14.18 7.26 4.71
N ASN A 140 -13.48 6.87 5.78
CA ASN A 140 -12.38 5.91 5.69
C ASN A 140 -12.81 4.60 5.03
N GLY A 141 -14.00 4.09 5.36
CA GLY A 141 -14.56 2.89 4.71
C GLY A 141 -14.80 3.09 3.21
N ILE A 142 -15.42 4.20 2.82
CA ILE A 142 -15.66 4.52 1.40
C ILE A 142 -14.33 4.70 0.64
N MET A 143 -13.35 5.39 1.23
CA MET A 143 -12.03 5.59 0.62
C MET A 143 -11.26 4.27 0.45
N GLU A 144 -11.33 3.37 1.43
CA GLU A 144 -10.72 2.04 1.29
C GLU A 144 -11.38 1.26 0.15
N VAL A 145 -12.72 1.20 0.09
CA VAL A 145 -13.43 0.53 -1.01
C VAL A 145 -13.03 1.15 -2.35
N GLN A 146 -13.01 2.48 -2.43
CA GLN A 146 -12.60 3.21 -3.62
C GLN A 146 -11.18 2.83 -4.09
N ASN A 147 -10.21 2.81 -3.17
CA ASN A 147 -8.83 2.44 -3.50
C ASN A 147 -8.71 1.01 -3.99
N GLN A 148 -9.40 0.06 -3.33
CA GLN A 148 -9.36 -1.34 -3.74
C GLN A 148 -10.09 -1.56 -5.07
N THR A 149 -11.20 -0.87 -5.32
CA THR A 149 -11.88 -0.91 -6.62
C THR A 149 -10.99 -0.33 -7.73
N ALA A 150 -10.32 0.79 -7.49
CA ALA A 150 -9.39 1.36 -8.46
C ALA A 150 -8.22 0.42 -8.75
N SER A 151 -7.62 -0.19 -7.72
CA SER A 151 -6.55 -1.19 -7.87
C SER A 151 -7.03 -2.43 -8.63
N MET A 152 -8.26 -2.88 -8.38
CA MET A 152 -8.87 -4.03 -9.06
C MET A 152 -9.06 -3.75 -10.56
N ILE A 153 -9.60 -2.57 -10.90
CA ILE A 153 -9.78 -2.14 -12.28
C ILE A 153 -8.42 -1.91 -12.97
N ALA A 154 -7.46 -1.30 -12.28
CA ALA A 154 -6.10 -1.12 -12.80
C ALA A 154 -5.44 -2.46 -13.13
N GLY A 155 -5.53 -3.46 -12.24
CA GLY A 155 -5.02 -4.81 -12.50
C GLY A 155 -5.71 -5.49 -13.69
N ALA A 156 -7.04 -5.38 -13.78
CA ALA A 156 -7.82 -5.94 -14.90
C ALA A 156 -7.53 -5.24 -16.25
N LEU A 157 -7.27 -3.94 -16.24
CA LEU A 157 -6.85 -3.23 -17.44
C LEU A 157 -5.40 -3.55 -17.78
N ALA A 158 -4.50 -3.56 -16.80
CA ALA A 158 -3.10 -3.93 -17.00
C ALA A 158 -2.97 -5.34 -17.60
N SER A 159 -3.79 -6.29 -17.17
CA SER A 159 -3.76 -7.67 -17.69
C SER A 159 -4.11 -7.78 -19.16
N VAL A 160 -4.92 -6.86 -19.69
CA VAL A 160 -5.32 -6.84 -21.10
C VAL A 160 -4.43 -5.93 -21.93
N LEU A 161 -4.00 -4.80 -21.37
CA LEU A 161 -3.35 -3.72 -22.11
C LEU A 161 -1.83 -3.90 -22.24
N LEU A 162 -1.14 -4.42 -21.21
CA LEU A 162 0.33 -4.39 -21.16
C LEU A 162 1.02 -5.19 -22.27
N ASP A 163 0.39 -6.26 -22.73
CA ASP A 163 0.95 -7.11 -23.81
C ASP A 163 0.38 -6.76 -25.21
N ARG A 164 -0.61 -5.85 -25.28
CA ARG A 164 -1.34 -5.54 -26.53
C ARG A 164 -1.16 -4.10 -27.01
N ILE A 165 -0.81 -3.20 -26.09
CA ILE A 165 -0.73 -1.77 -26.36
C ILE A 165 0.64 -1.26 -25.89
N GLU A 166 1.23 -0.37 -26.69
CA GLU A 166 2.49 0.27 -26.35
C GLU A 166 2.39 1.08 -25.06
N LEU A 167 3.49 1.09 -24.29
CA LEU A 167 3.60 1.86 -23.05
C LEU A 167 3.31 3.36 -23.28
N SER A 168 3.69 3.93 -24.43
CA SER A 168 3.37 5.32 -24.82
C SER A 168 1.88 5.64 -24.72
N THR A 169 1.02 4.73 -25.18
CA THR A 169 -0.44 4.91 -25.16
C THR A 169 -0.99 4.74 -23.75
N ILE A 170 -0.43 3.82 -22.97
CA ILE A 170 -0.80 3.64 -21.55
C ILE A 170 -0.45 4.89 -20.75
N LEU A 171 0.75 5.45 -20.94
CA LEU A 171 1.17 6.69 -20.30
C LEU A 171 0.32 7.88 -20.79
N MET A 172 -0.07 7.92 -22.07
CA MET A 172 -0.98 8.97 -22.56
C MET A 172 -2.36 8.89 -21.88
N PHE A 173 -2.89 7.68 -21.72
CA PHE A 173 -4.13 7.45 -20.97
C PHE A 173 -4.00 7.92 -19.51
N ASP A 174 -2.91 7.56 -18.84
CA ASP A 174 -2.63 7.98 -17.47
C ASP A 174 -2.48 9.52 -17.35
N ALA A 175 -1.76 10.17 -18.27
CA ALA A 175 -1.71 11.63 -18.34
C ALA A 175 -3.11 12.27 -18.49
N ALA A 176 -3.99 11.65 -19.26
CA ALA A 176 -5.38 12.10 -19.41
C ALA A 176 -6.18 11.91 -18.11
N THR A 177 -5.98 10.82 -17.36
CA THR A 177 -6.66 10.63 -16.07
C THR A 177 -6.23 11.69 -15.06
N TYR A 178 -4.94 12.05 -15.02
CA TYR A 178 -4.43 13.18 -14.22
C TYR A 178 -5.08 14.51 -14.61
N ALA A 179 -5.22 14.79 -15.90
CA ALA A 179 -5.87 16.01 -16.37
C ALA A 179 -7.35 16.08 -15.94
N VAL A 180 -8.08 14.97 -16.05
CA VAL A 180 -9.47 14.87 -15.59
C VAL A 180 -9.54 14.98 -14.05
N GLY A 181 -8.63 14.33 -13.33
CA GLY A 181 -8.49 14.42 -11.88
C GLY A 181 -8.30 15.86 -11.42
N PHE A 182 -7.39 16.60 -12.07
CA PHE A 182 -7.17 18.03 -11.84
C PHE A 182 -8.45 18.86 -12.03
N LEU A 183 -9.19 18.67 -13.13
CA LEU A 183 -10.44 19.38 -13.39
C LEU A 183 -11.51 19.06 -12.33
N LEU A 184 -11.60 17.81 -11.88
CA LEU A 184 -12.51 17.40 -10.82
C LEU A 184 -12.11 18.01 -9.47
N PHE A 185 -10.83 18.00 -9.11
CA PHE A 185 -10.35 18.65 -7.89
C PHE A 185 -10.60 20.17 -7.92
N LEU A 186 -10.46 20.82 -9.07
CA LEU A 186 -10.81 22.23 -9.25
C LEU A 186 -12.29 22.48 -8.93
N GLY A 187 -13.18 21.59 -9.35
CA GLY A 187 -14.61 21.64 -9.11
C GLY A 187 -15.05 21.48 -7.65
N ILE A 188 -14.18 21.01 -6.75
CA ILE A 188 -14.53 20.83 -5.32
C ILE A 188 -14.63 22.20 -4.63
N PRO A 189 -15.80 22.58 -4.09
CA PRO A 189 -15.92 23.80 -3.30
C PRO A 189 -15.09 23.67 -2.02
N TYR A 190 -14.16 24.61 -1.85
CA TYR A 190 -13.17 24.57 -0.77
C TYR A 190 -13.01 25.95 -0.16
N LYS A 191 -13.14 26.03 1.16
CA LYS A 191 -12.73 27.17 1.97
C LYS A 191 -11.65 26.67 2.92
N ARG A 192 -10.46 27.27 2.82
CA ARG A 192 -9.33 26.91 3.68
C ARG A 192 -9.73 27.12 5.14
N ALA A 193 -9.60 26.09 5.96
CA ALA A 193 -9.76 26.26 7.40
C ALA A 193 -8.67 27.21 7.92
N GLN A 194 -9.06 28.25 8.66
CA GLN A 194 -8.09 29.10 9.36
C GLN A 194 -7.43 28.24 10.44
N ARG A 195 -6.16 27.92 10.26
CA ARG A 195 -5.39 27.20 11.29
C ARG A 195 -4.96 28.19 12.36
N PRO A 196 -5.09 27.85 13.65
CA PRO A 196 -4.46 28.64 14.70
C PRO A 196 -2.95 28.69 14.43
N ALA A 197 -2.42 29.90 14.28
CA ALA A 197 -0.99 30.14 14.15
C ALA A 197 -0.29 29.69 15.44
N GLY A 198 0.76 28.88 15.35
CA GLY A 198 1.63 28.57 16.50
C GLY A 198 1.70 27.10 16.95
N LEU A 199 1.18 26.12 16.20
CA LEU A 199 1.52 24.73 16.49
C LEU A 199 3.01 24.49 16.18
N ALA A 200 3.79 24.19 17.21
CA ALA A 200 5.19 23.83 17.05
C ALA A 200 5.34 22.66 16.07
N PRO A 201 6.39 22.63 15.22
CA PRO A 201 6.60 21.52 14.30
C PRO A 201 6.71 20.22 15.10
N ILE A 202 5.82 19.27 14.81
CA ILE A 202 5.84 17.96 15.42
C ILE A 202 7.10 17.25 14.92
N SER A 203 8.09 17.06 15.80
CA SER A 203 9.32 16.33 15.45
C SER A 203 9.00 14.85 15.23
N VAL A 204 9.14 14.38 13.99
CA VAL A 204 8.95 12.97 13.61
C VAL A 204 9.85 12.06 14.43
N TRP A 205 11.12 12.46 14.61
CA TRP A 205 12.09 11.73 15.43
C TRP A 205 11.67 11.62 16.89
N ARG A 206 11.11 12.69 17.46
CA ARG A 206 10.56 12.67 18.82
C ARG A 206 9.40 11.69 18.93
N ASN A 207 8.47 11.69 17.97
CA ASN A 207 7.34 10.76 17.96
C ASN A 207 7.79 9.30 17.85
N ILE A 208 8.78 9.00 17.00
CA ILE A 208 9.38 7.67 16.87
C ILE A 208 10.01 7.25 18.21
N SER A 209 10.79 8.13 18.84
CA SER A 209 11.45 7.87 20.12
C SER A 209 10.45 7.63 21.27
N GLU A 210 9.40 8.45 21.35
CA GLU A 210 8.32 8.31 22.34
C GLU A 210 7.53 7.00 22.13
N GLY A 211 7.24 6.66 20.87
CA GLY A 211 6.58 5.40 20.51
C GLY A 211 7.43 4.18 20.89
N TYR A 212 8.74 4.22 20.60
CA TYR A 212 9.68 3.18 21.00
C TYR A 212 9.76 3.03 22.52
N ARG A 213 9.84 4.14 23.27
CA ARG A 213 9.92 4.13 24.74
C ARG A 213 8.71 3.44 25.36
N TYR A 214 7.51 3.79 24.90
CA TYR A 214 6.27 3.14 25.33
C TYR A 214 6.25 1.64 25.03
N LEU A 215 6.68 1.24 23.82
CA LEU A 215 6.72 -0.16 23.41
C LEU A 215 7.77 -0.97 24.18
N ARG A 216 8.91 -0.37 24.53
CA ARG A 216 9.97 -1.02 25.31
C ARG A 216 9.48 -1.48 26.70
N GLU A 217 8.56 -0.74 27.30
CA GLU A 217 7.95 -1.07 28.59
C GLU A 217 6.91 -2.20 28.50
N LYS A 218 6.47 -2.55 27.28
CA LYS A 218 5.44 -3.57 27.02
C LYS A 218 5.95 -4.66 26.08
N PRO A 219 6.94 -5.47 26.48
CA PRO A 219 7.67 -6.37 25.58
C PRO A 219 6.76 -7.36 24.85
N LEU A 220 5.74 -7.90 25.54
CA LEU A 220 4.80 -8.85 24.94
C LEU A 220 3.89 -8.19 23.89
N LEU A 221 3.40 -6.98 24.16
CA LEU A 221 2.61 -6.21 23.19
C LEU A 221 3.46 -5.84 21.98
N THR A 222 4.71 -5.43 22.20
CA THR A 222 5.66 -5.06 21.15
C THR A 222 6.00 -6.25 20.27
N LEU A 223 6.28 -7.42 20.86
CA LEU A 223 6.49 -8.66 20.11
C LEU A 223 5.27 -8.97 19.24
N PHE A 224 4.07 -8.99 19.84
CA PHE A 224 2.83 -9.30 19.14
C PHE A 224 2.55 -8.34 17.96
N LEU A 225 2.66 -7.03 18.20
CA LEU A 225 2.40 -6.02 17.18
C LEU A 225 3.46 -6.04 16.07
N THR A 226 4.74 -6.23 16.42
CA THR A 226 5.84 -6.33 15.44
C THR A 226 5.68 -7.57 14.57
N CYS A 227 5.39 -8.73 15.17
CA CYS A 227 5.19 -9.96 14.43
C CYS A 227 3.94 -9.91 13.54
N SER A 228 2.81 -9.43 14.04
CA SER A 228 1.60 -9.26 13.22
C SER A 228 1.75 -8.18 12.14
N PHE A 229 2.72 -7.28 12.25
CA PHE A 229 3.06 -6.31 11.20
C PHE A 229 3.82 -6.93 10.01
N MET A 230 4.35 -8.15 10.16
CA MET A 230 5.17 -8.77 9.11
C MET A 230 4.41 -9.18 7.85
N THR A 231 3.10 -9.43 7.91
CA THR A 231 2.30 -9.69 6.70
C THR A 231 2.30 -8.49 5.76
N PHE A 232 2.25 -7.28 6.32
CA PHE A 232 2.36 -6.04 5.55
C PHE A 232 3.76 -5.85 4.96
N LEU A 233 4.81 -6.21 5.70
CA LEU A 233 6.18 -6.09 5.20
C LEU A 233 6.49 -7.08 4.09
N VAL A 234 6.06 -8.33 4.24
CA VAL A 234 6.20 -9.33 3.18
C VAL A 234 5.40 -8.93 1.95
N LEU A 235 4.23 -8.30 2.08
CA LEU A 235 3.52 -7.75 0.94
C LEU A 235 4.31 -6.64 0.23
N MET A 236 4.86 -5.68 0.99
CA MET A 236 5.61 -4.56 0.41
C MET A 236 6.88 -5.01 -0.32
N VAL A 237 7.54 -6.04 0.19
CA VAL A 237 8.66 -6.71 -0.50
C VAL A 237 8.15 -7.58 -1.65
N GLY A 238 6.99 -8.21 -1.49
CA GLY A 238 6.28 -8.96 -2.52
C GLY A 238 5.98 -8.14 -3.76
N ASN A 239 5.66 -6.84 -3.64
CA ASN A 239 5.47 -5.97 -4.82
C ASN A 239 6.72 -5.84 -5.69
N TYR A 240 7.92 -6.10 -5.13
CA TYR A 240 9.15 -6.26 -5.90
C TYR A 240 9.31 -7.70 -6.44
N LEU A 241 9.04 -8.71 -5.59
CA LEU A 241 9.23 -10.12 -5.95
C LEU A 241 8.21 -10.66 -6.96
N PHE A 242 6.96 -10.21 -6.94
CA PHE A 242 5.87 -10.79 -7.72
C PHE A 242 6.04 -10.62 -9.23
N PRO A 243 6.39 -9.44 -9.78
CA PRO A 243 6.68 -9.33 -11.21
C PRO A 243 7.80 -10.29 -11.64
N ILE A 244 8.87 -10.38 -10.84
CA ILE A 244 10.02 -11.27 -11.11
C ILE A 244 9.61 -12.73 -11.06
N TYR A 245 8.84 -13.13 -10.04
CA TYR A 245 8.33 -14.48 -9.87
C TYR A 245 7.43 -14.90 -11.05
N VAL A 246 6.53 -14.02 -11.50
CA VAL A 246 5.65 -14.29 -12.65
C VAL A 246 6.48 -14.50 -13.92
N THR A 247 7.50 -13.66 -14.16
CA THR A 247 8.36 -13.78 -15.35
C THR A 247 9.30 -14.99 -15.31
N GLN A 248 9.95 -15.25 -14.17
CA GLN A 248 11.07 -16.19 -14.09
C GLN A 248 10.64 -17.61 -13.69
N GLU A 249 9.66 -17.74 -12.78
CA GLU A 249 9.25 -19.05 -12.24
C GLU A 249 7.98 -19.56 -12.92
N LEU A 250 6.99 -18.68 -13.11
CA LEU A 250 5.74 -19.07 -13.77
C LEU A 250 5.84 -19.00 -15.30
N GLN A 251 6.84 -18.29 -15.83
CA GLN A 251 7.01 -18.02 -17.26
C GLN A 251 5.71 -17.51 -17.91
N ALA A 252 4.99 -16.66 -17.18
CA ALA A 252 3.69 -16.12 -17.56
C ALA A 252 3.78 -14.63 -17.90
N GLY A 253 2.74 -14.08 -18.53
CA GLY A 253 2.68 -12.69 -19.00
C GLY A 253 2.17 -11.67 -17.97
N ALA A 254 2.00 -10.42 -18.42
CA ALA A 254 1.45 -9.35 -17.59
C ALA A 254 -0.02 -9.59 -17.25
N ASP A 255 -0.70 -10.39 -18.07
CA ASP A 255 -2.05 -10.85 -17.85
C ASP A 255 -2.22 -11.52 -16.48
N VAL A 256 -1.29 -12.42 -16.14
CA VAL A 256 -1.28 -13.12 -14.85
C VAL A 256 -0.97 -12.17 -13.70
N LEU A 257 -0.02 -11.25 -13.86
CA LEU A 257 0.31 -10.26 -12.83
C LEU A 257 -0.91 -9.36 -12.51
N GLY A 258 -1.57 -8.83 -13.54
CA GLY A 258 -2.73 -7.96 -13.39
C GLY A 258 -3.95 -8.69 -12.80
N LEU A 259 -4.24 -9.91 -13.26
CA LEU A 259 -5.32 -10.74 -12.70
C LEU A 259 -5.05 -11.13 -11.25
N ALA A 260 -3.80 -11.44 -10.91
CA ALA A 260 -3.40 -11.76 -9.55
C ALA A 260 -3.57 -10.56 -8.58
N ASP A 261 -3.27 -9.34 -9.03
CA ASP A 261 -3.52 -8.13 -8.23
C ASP A 261 -5.01 -7.79 -8.10
N MET A 262 -5.81 -8.09 -9.13
CA MET A 262 -7.27 -8.07 -9.02
C MET A 262 -7.77 -9.08 -7.96
N CYS A 263 -7.29 -10.33 -7.98
CA CYS A 263 -7.63 -11.33 -6.96
C CYS A 263 -7.23 -10.87 -5.55
N TYR A 264 -6.06 -10.24 -5.41
CA TYR A 264 -5.61 -9.63 -4.15
C TYR A 264 -6.57 -8.55 -3.66
N ALA A 265 -6.97 -7.62 -4.53
CA ALA A 265 -7.90 -6.54 -4.19
C ALA A 265 -9.26 -7.09 -3.71
N ILE A 266 -9.80 -8.11 -4.38
CA ILE A 266 -11.02 -8.80 -3.98
C ILE A 266 -10.86 -9.40 -2.57
N GLY A 267 -9.75 -10.10 -2.31
CA GLY A 267 -9.45 -10.64 -0.98
C GLY A 267 -9.39 -9.57 0.10
N ALA A 268 -8.78 -8.41 -0.18
CA ALA A 268 -8.70 -7.29 0.75
C ALA A 268 -10.07 -6.67 1.05
N ILE A 269 -10.95 -6.52 0.05
CA ILE A 269 -12.34 -6.07 0.23
C ILE A 269 -13.10 -7.06 1.12
N LEU A 270 -12.99 -8.36 0.84
CA LEU A 270 -13.62 -9.42 1.63
C LEU A 270 -13.14 -9.39 3.10
N ALA A 271 -11.87 -9.07 3.36
CA ALA A 271 -11.38 -8.89 4.72
C ALA A 271 -12.03 -7.70 5.43
N GLY A 272 -12.20 -6.57 4.73
CA GLY A 272 -12.91 -5.41 5.30
C GLY A 272 -14.34 -5.72 5.76
N LEU A 273 -15.03 -6.64 5.06
CA LEU A 273 -16.40 -7.06 5.39
C LEU A 273 -16.44 -8.17 6.45
N SER A 274 -15.58 -9.18 6.31
CA SER A 274 -15.62 -10.39 7.15
C SER A 274 -14.93 -10.19 8.51
N ILE A 275 -13.85 -9.44 8.58
CA ILE A 275 -13.00 -9.37 9.78
C ILE A 275 -13.65 -8.64 10.95
N PRO A 276 -14.41 -7.54 10.78
CA PRO A 276 -15.17 -6.96 11.88
C PRO A 276 -16.11 -7.98 12.54
N VAL A 277 -16.78 -8.82 11.74
CA VAL A 277 -17.67 -9.89 12.23
C VAL A 277 -16.87 -10.99 12.93
N LEU A 278 -15.74 -11.40 12.37
CA LEU A 278 -14.87 -12.40 12.99
C LEU A 278 -14.27 -11.90 14.31
N VAL A 279 -13.87 -10.64 14.40
CA VAL A 279 -13.34 -10.04 15.63
C VAL A 279 -14.42 -10.00 16.70
N HIS A 280 -15.66 -9.66 16.35
CA HIS A 280 -16.78 -9.70 17.27
C HIS A 280 -17.10 -11.13 17.76
N ARG A 281 -17.04 -12.13 16.88
CA ARG A 281 -17.41 -13.53 17.23
C ARG A 281 -16.30 -14.34 17.89
N LEU A 282 -15.05 -14.15 17.45
CA LEU A 282 -13.90 -14.98 17.83
C LEU A 282 -12.88 -14.22 18.68
N GLY A 283 -13.01 -12.89 18.79
CA GLY A 283 -12.01 -12.03 19.39
C GLY A 283 -10.84 -11.71 18.46
N ALA A 284 -10.23 -10.54 18.65
CA ALA A 284 -9.18 -10.02 17.78
C ALA A 284 -7.97 -10.97 17.65
N PHE A 285 -7.58 -11.64 18.73
CA PHE A 285 -6.46 -12.59 18.72
C PHE A 285 -6.68 -13.75 17.75
N ARG A 286 -7.83 -14.43 17.83
CA ARG A 286 -8.14 -15.58 16.98
C ARG A 286 -8.29 -15.15 15.52
N SER A 287 -8.85 -13.98 15.26
CA SER A 287 -8.91 -13.40 13.91
C SER A 287 -7.53 -13.12 13.33
N ILE A 288 -6.58 -12.60 14.13
CA ILE A 288 -5.19 -12.39 13.70
C ILE A 288 -4.52 -13.73 13.42
N VAL A 289 -4.65 -14.72 14.30
CA VAL A 289 -4.08 -16.06 14.07
C VAL A 289 -4.58 -16.65 12.76
N LEU A 290 -5.89 -16.59 12.50
CA LEU A 290 -6.48 -17.12 11.26
C LEU A 290 -5.96 -16.41 10.00
N THR A 291 -5.97 -15.08 9.99
CA THR A 291 -5.56 -14.26 8.83
C THR A 291 -4.06 -14.29 8.59
N PHE A 292 -3.26 -14.34 9.66
CA PHE A 292 -1.80 -14.45 9.56
C PHE A 292 -1.40 -15.83 9.04
N SER A 293 -2.02 -16.90 9.55
CA SER A 293 -1.78 -18.26 9.07
C SER A 293 -2.15 -18.41 7.60
N SER A 294 -3.32 -17.88 7.18
CA SER A 294 -3.72 -17.97 5.77
C SER A 294 -2.74 -17.24 4.85
N TYR A 295 -2.27 -16.05 5.25
CA TYR A 295 -1.24 -15.31 4.51
C TYR A 295 0.08 -16.10 4.43
N THR A 296 0.52 -16.67 5.55
CA THR A 296 1.78 -17.43 5.63
C THR A 296 1.75 -18.68 4.76
N VAL A 297 0.66 -19.46 4.85
CA VAL A 297 0.47 -20.66 4.03
C VAL A 297 0.41 -20.30 2.55
N ALA A 298 -0.28 -19.22 2.19
CA ALA A 298 -0.34 -18.77 0.79
C ALA A 298 1.04 -18.37 0.25
N ILE A 299 1.86 -17.62 0.99
CA ILE A 299 3.24 -17.30 0.58
C ILE A 299 4.08 -18.56 0.42
N GLY A 300 3.99 -19.50 1.37
CA GLY A 300 4.72 -20.77 1.29
C GLY A 300 4.32 -21.58 0.06
N LEU A 301 3.02 -21.77 -0.17
CA LEU A 301 2.53 -22.53 -1.32
C LEU A 301 2.93 -21.89 -2.65
N ILE A 302 2.92 -20.56 -2.77
CA ILE A 302 3.45 -19.88 -3.96
C ILE A 302 4.96 -20.18 -4.09
N GLY A 303 5.74 -20.07 -3.02
CA GLY A 303 7.18 -20.34 -3.07
C GLY A 303 7.53 -21.77 -3.47
N PHE A 304 6.75 -22.77 -3.05
CA PHE A 304 7.03 -24.19 -3.30
C PHE A 304 6.41 -24.74 -4.59
N PHE A 305 5.29 -24.18 -5.05
CA PHE A 305 4.52 -24.70 -6.18
C PHE A 305 4.32 -23.60 -7.23
N PRO A 306 5.22 -23.51 -8.24
CA PRO A 306 5.14 -22.52 -9.31
C PRO A 306 4.06 -22.87 -10.33
N LEU A 307 2.80 -22.81 -9.91
CA LEU A 307 1.63 -23.06 -10.73
C LEU A 307 0.82 -21.78 -10.88
N THR A 308 0.62 -21.32 -12.13
CA THR A 308 -0.03 -20.04 -12.45
C THR A 308 -1.43 -19.90 -11.84
N TRP A 309 -2.27 -20.94 -11.98
CA TRP A 309 -3.63 -20.91 -11.43
C TRP A 309 -3.62 -20.88 -9.89
N LEU A 310 -2.64 -21.55 -9.27
CA LEU A 310 -2.50 -21.59 -7.82
C LEU A 310 -2.03 -20.23 -7.30
N TYR A 311 -1.08 -19.59 -7.98
CA TYR A 311 -0.63 -18.23 -7.68
C TYR A 311 -1.80 -17.24 -7.68
N MET A 312 -2.65 -17.25 -8.73
CA MET A 312 -3.82 -16.38 -8.81
C MET A 312 -4.83 -16.65 -7.67
N ALA A 313 -5.13 -17.92 -7.40
CA ALA A 313 -6.03 -18.29 -6.31
C ALA A 313 -5.51 -17.88 -4.93
N LEU A 314 -4.21 -18.06 -4.68
CA LEU A 314 -3.58 -17.73 -3.41
C LEU A 314 -3.42 -16.22 -3.21
N LYS A 315 -3.36 -15.41 -4.27
CA LYS A 315 -3.34 -13.94 -4.15
C LYS A 315 -4.60 -13.39 -3.49
N LEU A 316 -5.75 -14.03 -3.65
CA LEU A 316 -6.96 -13.72 -2.87
C LEU A 316 -6.74 -13.93 -1.37
N LEU A 317 -6.12 -15.05 -0.98
CA LEU A 317 -5.78 -15.31 0.43
C LEU A 317 -4.71 -14.34 0.95
N LEU A 318 -3.78 -13.90 0.11
CA LEU A 318 -2.81 -12.85 0.48
C LEU A 318 -3.52 -11.52 0.76
N GLY A 319 -4.49 -11.14 -0.07
CA GLY A 319 -5.32 -9.96 0.14
C GLY A 319 -6.11 -10.04 1.45
N TRP A 320 -6.82 -11.14 1.63
CA TRP A 320 -7.64 -11.36 2.81
C TRP A 320 -6.82 -11.46 4.10
N GLY A 321 -5.71 -12.20 4.06
CA GLY A 321 -4.80 -12.38 5.20
C GLY A 321 -4.10 -11.08 5.62
N ASN A 322 -3.52 -10.34 4.67
CA ASN A 322 -2.84 -9.07 4.99
C ASN A 322 -3.82 -8.01 5.50
N ALA A 323 -4.90 -7.75 4.74
CA ALA A 323 -5.88 -6.73 5.13
C ALA A 323 -6.57 -7.12 6.44
N GLY A 324 -6.87 -8.39 6.63
CA GLY A 324 -7.52 -8.87 7.84
C GLY A 324 -6.64 -8.82 9.08
N THR A 325 -5.37 -9.23 8.98
CA THR A 325 -4.40 -9.04 10.06
C THR A 325 -4.26 -7.56 10.40
N ARG A 326 -4.20 -6.67 9.40
CA ARG A 326 -4.14 -5.21 9.61
C ARG A 326 -5.36 -4.68 10.37
N VAL A 327 -6.57 -5.04 9.95
CA VAL A 327 -7.81 -4.60 10.59
C VAL A 327 -7.86 -5.05 12.04
N ALA A 328 -7.67 -6.35 12.30
CA ALA A 328 -7.73 -6.89 13.66
C ALA A 328 -6.60 -6.35 14.54
N ARG A 329 -5.37 -6.18 14.02
CA ARG A 329 -4.26 -5.56 14.74
C ARG A 329 -4.56 -4.12 15.14
N ASN A 330 -5.17 -3.34 14.24
CA ASN A 330 -5.57 -1.97 14.55
C ASN A 330 -6.61 -1.93 15.68
N THR A 331 -7.55 -2.90 15.73
CA THR A 331 -8.47 -3.04 16.87
C THR A 331 -7.72 -3.29 18.18
N VAL A 332 -6.73 -4.20 18.19
CA VAL A 332 -5.89 -4.45 19.38
C VAL A 332 -5.15 -3.18 19.80
N MET A 333 -4.61 -2.41 18.85
CA MET A 333 -3.96 -1.14 19.15
C MET A 333 -4.95 -0.14 19.76
N MET A 334 -6.19 -0.07 19.26
CA MET A 334 -7.23 0.83 19.82
C MET A 334 -7.62 0.46 21.25
N GLU A 335 -7.57 -0.83 21.60
CA GLU A 335 -7.90 -1.30 22.94
C GLU A 335 -6.74 -1.15 23.94
N LEU A 336 -5.50 -1.39 23.52
CA LEU A 336 -4.36 -1.53 24.44
C LEU A 336 -3.39 -0.33 24.44
N VAL A 337 -3.47 0.54 23.43
CA VAL A 337 -2.61 1.72 23.31
C VAL A 337 -3.42 2.97 23.69
N PRO A 338 -2.97 3.75 24.68
CA PRO A 338 -3.59 5.02 25.01
C PRO A 338 -3.70 5.92 23.76
N ASN A 339 -4.84 6.57 23.58
CA ASN A 339 -5.12 7.38 22.39
C ASN A 339 -4.01 8.42 22.13
N ALA A 340 -3.52 9.10 23.18
CA ALA A 340 -2.42 10.07 23.11
C ALA A 340 -1.07 9.49 22.64
N LEU A 341 -0.90 8.17 22.60
CA LEU A 341 0.31 7.48 22.14
C LEU A 341 0.13 6.78 20.79
N MET A 342 -1.10 6.65 20.28
CA MET A 342 -1.40 5.90 19.06
C MET A 342 -0.57 6.37 17.85
N GLY A 343 -0.52 7.69 17.62
CA GLY A 343 0.26 8.27 16.52
C GLY A 343 1.77 8.04 16.64
N ARG A 344 2.30 8.04 17.87
CA ARG A 344 3.73 7.77 18.17
C ARG A 344 4.07 6.32 17.92
N VAL A 345 3.22 5.40 18.36
CA VAL A 345 3.34 3.96 18.12
C VAL A 345 3.27 3.64 16.62
N ASN A 346 2.34 4.25 15.88
CA ASN A 346 2.29 4.11 14.42
C ASN A 346 3.54 4.67 13.73
N SER A 347 4.06 5.81 14.20
CA SER A 347 5.31 6.38 13.68
C SER A 347 6.50 5.42 13.86
N PHE A 348 6.58 4.75 15.01
CA PHE A 348 7.57 3.70 15.25
C PHE A 348 7.41 2.53 14.28
N PHE A 349 6.20 1.98 14.10
CA PHE A 349 6.00 0.86 13.17
C PHE A 349 6.27 1.22 11.71
N ASN A 350 5.99 2.46 11.30
CA ASN A 350 6.33 2.95 9.97
C ASN A 350 7.86 3.00 9.77
N ALA A 351 8.60 3.54 10.75
CA ALA A 351 10.06 3.61 10.71
C ALA A 351 10.72 2.22 10.80
N PHE A 352 10.22 1.35 11.68
CA PHE A 352 10.64 -0.05 11.76
C PHE A 352 10.40 -0.76 10.43
N GLY A 353 9.18 -0.64 9.89
CA GLY A 353 8.79 -1.28 8.67
C GLY A 353 9.62 -0.85 7.46
N MET A 354 9.89 0.45 7.38
CA MET A 354 10.82 1.03 6.42
C MET A 354 12.21 0.38 6.49
N GLY A 355 12.81 0.35 7.69
CA GLY A 355 14.15 -0.21 7.88
C GLY A 355 14.20 -1.69 7.49
N THR A 356 13.23 -2.48 7.93
CA THR A 356 13.11 -3.89 7.55
C THR A 356 12.90 -4.06 6.04
N ARG A 357 12.07 -3.21 5.41
CA ARG A 357 11.84 -3.25 3.97
C ARG A 357 13.12 -2.98 3.18
N VAL A 358 13.89 -1.96 3.55
CA VAL A 358 15.18 -1.65 2.90
C VAL A 358 16.15 -2.82 3.04
N LEU A 359 16.25 -3.42 4.23
CA LEU A 359 17.11 -4.57 4.47
C LEU A 359 16.71 -5.78 3.60
N LEU A 360 15.42 -6.13 3.57
CA LEU A 360 14.94 -7.25 2.77
C LEU A 360 15.09 -7.00 1.27
N LEU A 361 14.80 -5.79 0.80
CA LEU A 361 15.04 -5.42 -0.60
C LEU A 361 16.53 -5.50 -0.96
N ALA A 362 17.43 -5.04 -0.09
CA ALA A 362 18.88 -5.14 -0.35
C ALA A 362 19.36 -6.59 -0.44
N ILE A 363 18.86 -7.45 0.46
CA ILE A 363 19.16 -8.88 0.45
C ILE A 363 18.63 -9.51 -0.83
N PHE A 364 17.32 -9.38 -1.11
CA PHE A 364 16.71 -10.05 -2.25
C PHE A 364 17.17 -9.51 -3.60
N THR A 365 17.43 -8.20 -3.73
CA THR A 365 18.00 -7.63 -4.97
C THR A 365 19.33 -8.30 -5.31
N ARG A 366 20.15 -8.63 -4.30
CA ARG A 366 21.43 -9.30 -4.51
C ARG A 366 21.30 -10.82 -4.71
N THR A 367 20.39 -11.47 -4.00
CA THR A 367 20.29 -12.93 -4.02
C THR A 367 19.42 -13.47 -5.16
N ILE A 368 18.45 -12.70 -5.66
CA ILE A 368 17.48 -13.19 -6.65
C ILE A 368 18.14 -13.72 -7.93
N ALA A 369 19.23 -13.07 -8.37
CA ALA A 369 19.98 -13.47 -9.55
C ALA A 369 20.68 -14.84 -9.41
N THR A 370 20.93 -15.30 -8.17
CA THR A 370 21.60 -16.58 -7.90
C THR A 370 20.66 -17.65 -7.36
N THR A 371 19.62 -17.26 -6.61
CA THR A 371 18.74 -18.21 -5.92
C THR A 371 17.34 -18.31 -6.51
N GLY A 372 16.98 -17.41 -7.43
CA GLY A 372 15.62 -17.26 -7.95
C GLY A 372 14.66 -16.58 -6.97
N PRO A 373 13.51 -16.05 -7.47
CA PRO A 373 12.48 -15.44 -6.65
C PRO A 373 11.70 -16.43 -5.79
N ALA A 374 11.58 -17.71 -6.19
CA ALA A 374 10.87 -18.72 -5.41
C ALA A 374 11.49 -18.92 -4.02
N LEU A 375 12.84 -19.02 -3.94
CA LEU A 375 13.53 -19.12 -2.64
C LEU A 375 13.31 -17.87 -1.78
N SER A 376 13.25 -16.68 -2.38
CA SER A 376 12.97 -15.44 -1.66
C SER A 376 11.59 -15.45 -1.01
N LEU A 377 10.58 -16.01 -1.69
CA LEU A 377 9.25 -16.23 -1.12
C LEU A 377 9.24 -17.29 -0.02
N VAL A 378 10.01 -18.37 -0.16
CA VAL A 378 10.19 -19.37 0.90
C VAL A 378 10.89 -18.77 2.13
N ILE A 379 11.89 -17.92 1.95
CA ILE A 379 12.52 -17.15 3.04
C ILE A 379 11.49 -16.26 3.72
N CYS A 380 10.65 -15.55 2.95
CA CYS A 380 9.53 -14.78 3.52
C CYS A 380 8.57 -15.67 4.32
N CYS A 381 8.24 -16.86 3.83
CA CYS A 381 7.44 -17.84 4.57
C CYS A 381 8.11 -18.25 5.89
N GLY A 382 9.43 -18.47 5.90
CA GLY A 382 10.20 -18.79 7.11
C GLY A 382 10.17 -17.65 8.13
N ILE A 383 10.37 -16.41 7.69
CA ILE A 383 10.27 -15.21 8.54
C ILE A 383 8.87 -15.10 9.14
N LEU A 384 7.83 -15.31 8.33
CA LEU A 384 6.44 -15.32 8.81
C LEU A 384 6.19 -16.46 9.81
N GLY A 385 6.74 -17.66 9.58
CA GLY A 385 6.65 -18.78 10.51
C GLY A 385 7.25 -18.48 11.89
N VAL A 386 8.43 -17.84 11.92
CA VAL A 386 9.04 -17.35 13.17
C VAL A 386 8.15 -16.29 13.83
N CYS A 387 7.63 -15.35 13.04
CA CYS A 387 6.75 -14.30 13.55
C CYS A 387 5.41 -14.85 14.05
N PHE A 388 4.92 -15.95 13.48
CA PHE A 388 3.72 -16.62 13.94
C PHE A 388 3.86 -17.10 15.39
N ALA A 389 5.03 -17.62 15.78
CA ALA A 389 5.32 -17.95 17.18
C ALA A 389 5.23 -16.71 18.09
N GLY A 390 5.71 -15.55 17.63
CA GLY A 390 5.57 -14.27 18.34
C GLY A 390 4.12 -13.79 18.45
N VAL A 391 3.31 -14.00 17.40
CA VAL A 391 1.85 -13.76 17.45
C VAL A 391 1.21 -14.67 18.49
N LEU A 392 1.51 -15.97 18.49
CA LEU A 392 0.95 -16.93 19.45
C LEU A 392 1.36 -16.63 20.90
N ALA A 393 2.60 -16.18 21.14
CA ALA A 393 3.05 -15.75 22.46
C ALA A 393 2.16 -14.62 23.03
N GLY A 394 1.64 -13.76 22.16
CA GLY A 394 0.72 -12.68 22.51
C GLY A 394 -0.65 -13.14 23.04
N ARG A 395 -0.98 -14.44 23.03
CA ARG A 395 -2.24 -14.98 23.59
C ARG A 395 -2.50 -14.50 25.02
N LYS A 396 -1.44 -14.37 25.83
CA LYS A 396 -1.53 -13.93 27.23
C LYS A 396 -2.11 -12.52 27.38
N LEU A 397 -2.01 -11.66 26.35
CA LEU A 397 -2.60 -10.32 26.35
C LEU A 397 -4.14 -10.35 26.35
N PHE A 398 -4.75 -11.47 25.94
CA PHE A 398 -6.20 -11.60 25.71
C PHE A 398 -6.91 -12.51 26.72
N GLY A 399 -6.18 -13.22 27.57
CA GLY A 399 -6.71 -14.22 28.50
C GLY A 399 -7.68 -13.69 29.58
N GLY A 400 -7.76 -12.37 29.79
CA GLY A 400 -8.70 -11.74 30.73
C GLY A 400 -10.10 -11.45 30.16
N LYS A 401 -10.26 -11.36 28.84
CA LYS A 401 -11.53 -10.96 28.19
C LYS A 401 -12.38 -12.14 27.70
N GLU A 402 -11.81 -13.33 27.51
CA GLU A 402 -12.57 -14.52 27.06
C GLU A 402 -13.56 -15.04 28.12
N LYS A 403 -13.48 -14.60 29.39
CA LYS A 403 -14.41 -15.01 30.46
C LYS A 403 -15.71 -14.21 30.53
N THR A 404 -15.82 -13.07 29.85
CA THR A 404 -16.99 -12.17 29.95
C THR A 404 -17.93 -12.21 28.75
N SER A 405 -17.61 -12.94 27.68
CA SER A 405 -18.48 -13.08 26.50
C SER A 405 -19.40 -14.32 26.53
N THR A 406 -19.38 -15.08 27.62
CA THR A 406 -20.19 -16.29 27.82
C THR A 406 -21.11 -16.20 29.04
N ALA A 407 -21.48 -14.99 29.46
CA ALA A 407 -22.47 -14.76 30.51
C ALA A 407 -23.68 -14.02 29.93
#